data_AF-A0A1H1GX24-F1
#
_entry.id   AF-A0A1H1GX24-F1
#
_cell.length_a   1.000
_cell.length_b   1.000
_cell.length_c   1.000
_cell.angle_alpha   90.00
_cell.angle_beta   90.00
_cell.angle_gamma   90.00
#
_symmetry.space_group_name_H-M   'P 1'
#
loop_
_entity.id
_entity.type
_entity.pdbx_description
1 polymer ?
#
loop_
_entity_poly.entity_id
_entity_poly.type
_entity_poly.pdbx_seq_one_letter_code
_entity_poly.pdbx_strand_id
1 'polypeptide(L)'
;MPAIAPSITEDQIVVALGAYLHSLVDCEVVRGQGNRVPLPDGPCIVVTPLRQDPLATNVSTYDPNAQTRTVRRSTEWRAQLDCYGAGSSERAAVITTLFRDIYACEFFADQLTGVQPLYATAARQGPIVGGSKQYEDRWTFEIVMQINPEVTLQQDFAVELEIGTAGNPVTAETTTVQAWNGLIDVDKFLRQ
;
A
#
# COMPACT_ATOMS: atom_id res chain seq x y z
N MET A 1 -20.69 -8.58 -13.61
CA MET A 1 -20.15 -8.01 -12.35
C MET A 1 -18.79 -7.39 -12.67
N PRO A 2 -18.46 -6.20 -12.16
CA PRO A 2 -17.14 -5.61 -12.38
C PRO A 2 -16.06 -6.53 -11.78
N ALA A 3 -14.90 -6.59 -12.43
CA ALA A 3 -13.78 -7.37 -11.93
C ALA A 3 -13.26 -6.75 -10.63
N ILE A 4 -12.96 -7.60 -9.64
CA ILE A 4 -12.30 -7.18 -8.41
C ILE A 4 -10.85 -6.80 -8.75
N ALA A 5 -10.44 -5.59 -8.40
CA ALA A 5 -9.12 -5.05 -8.69
C ALA A 5 -8.46 -4.53 -7.39
N PRO A 6 -7.12 -4.53 -7.31
CA PRO A 6 -6.41 -3.91 -6.20
C PRO A 6 -6.54 -2.39 -6.24
N SER A 7 -6.54 -1.76 -5.07
CA SER A 7 -6.58 -0.29 -4.92
C SER A 7 -5.34 0.42 -5.47
N ILE A 8 -4.21 -0.30 -5.56
CA ILE A 8 -2.95 0.18 -6.13
C ILE A 8 -2.56 -0.78 -7.25
N THR A 9 -2.41 -0.25 -8.47
CA THR A 9 -1.96 -1.01 -9.64
C THR A 9 -0.47 -0.81 -9.90
N GLU A 10 0.16 -1.75 -10.60
CA GLU A 10 1.56 -1.59 -11.01
C GLU A 10 1.76 -0.35 -11.89
N ASP A 11 0.80 -0.04 -12.77
CA ASP A 11 0.88 1.14 -13.62
C ASP A 11 0.91 2.43 -12.80
N GLN A 12 0.12 2.53 -11.72
CA GLN A 12 0.16 3.66 -10.81
C GLN A 12 1.51 3.78 -10.10
N ILE A 13 2.10 2.66 -9.67
CA ILE A 13 3.43 2.62 -9.04
C ILE A 13 4.49 3.11 -10.02
N VAL A 14 4.47 2.61 -11.27
CA VAL A 14 5.43 3.01 -12.31
C VAL A 14 5.27 4.48 -12.69
N VAL A 15 4.04 4.99 -12.78
CA VAL A 15 3.78 6.42 -13.05
C VAL A 15 4.30 7.30 -11.91
N ALA A 16 4.02 6.93 -10.64
CA ALA A 16 4.53 7.67 -9.48
C ALA A 16 6.07 7.66 -9.43
N LEU A 17 6.68 6.51 -9.70
CA LEU A 17 8.12 6.39 -9.81
C LEU A 17 8.70 7.22 -10.95
N GLY A 18 8.04 7.23 -12.12
CA GLY A 18 8.43 8.07 -13.25
C GLY A 18 8.42 9.55 -12.89
N ALA A 19 7.37 10.02 -12.22
CA ALA A 19 7.26 11.40 -11.73
C ALA A 19 8.38 11.73 -10.72
N TYR A 20 8.68 10.82 -9.80
CA TYR A 20 9.81 10.97 -8.87
C TYR A 20 11.13 11.10 -9.62
N LEU A 21 11.40 10.20 -10.57
CA LEU A 21 12.65 10.23 -11.35
C LEU A 21 12.77 11.53 -12.15
N HIS A 22 11.70 11.99 -12.80
CA HIS A 22 11.68 13.27 -13.51
C HIS A 22 11.94 14.49 -12.62
N SER A 23 11.70 14.41 -11.32
CA SER A 23 12.07 15.49 -10.39
C SER A 23 13.57 15.59 -10.14
N LEU A 24 14.33 14.52 -10.45
CA LEU A 24 15.77 14.41 -10.18
C LEU A 24 16.64 14.49 -11.43
N VAL A 25 16.09 14.17 -12.61
CA VAL A 25 16.87 14.02 -13.84
C VAL A 25 16.20 14.72 -15.02
N ASP A 26 17.01 15.28 -15.90
CA ASP A 26 16.58 15.97 -17.12
C ASP A 26 16.48 15.05 -18.35
N CYS A 27 16.43 13.73 -18.15
CA CYS A 27 16.38 12.74 -19.23
C CYS A 27 15.02 12.03 -19.30
N GLU A 28 14.77 11.37 -20.43
CA GLU A 28 13.52 10.63 -20.61
C GLU A 28 13.48 9.39 -19.70
N VAL A 29 12.33 9.15 -19.06
CA VAL A 29 12.09 7.95 -18.23
C VAL A 29 11.05 7.11 -18.94
N VAL A 30 11.42 5.87 -19.28
CA VAL A 30 10.57 4.96 -20.04
C VAL A 30 10.34 3.67 -19.29
N ARG A 31 9.14 3.09 -19.44
CA ARG A 31 8.86 1.75 -18.92
C ARG A 31 9.46 0.69 -19.86
N GLY A 32 10.26 -0.21 -19.29
CA GLY A 32 10.78 -1.40 -19.96
C GLY A 32 9.68 -2.42 -20.27
N GLN A 33 9.99 -3.37 -21.15
CA GLN A 33 9.04 -4.42 -21.62
C GLN A 33 7.78 -3.88 -22.33
N GLY A 34 7.75 -2.58 -22.70
CA GLY A 34 6.76 -2.04 -23.62
C GLY A 34 6.93 -2.62 -25.02
N ASN A 35 5.95 -3.38 -25.49
CA ASN A 35 5.99 -3.93 -26.84
C ASN A 35 6.11 -2.81 -27.88
N ARG A 36 7.08 -2.95 -28.80
CA ARG A 36 7.26 -2.08 -29.99
C ARG A 36 7.60 -0.62 -29.71
N VAL A 37 8.01 -0.27 -28.49
CA VAL A 37 8.55 1.07 -28.19
C VAL A 37 10.07 1.01 -28.33
N PRO A 38 10.67 1.66 -29.34
CA PRO A 38 12.12 1.76 -29.42
C PRO A 38 12.65 2.54 -28.22
N LEU A 39 13.85 2.21 -27.78
CA LEU A 39 14.55 3.03 -26.78
C LEU A 39 14.70 4.46 -27.34
N PRO A 40 14.49 5.50 -26.52
CA PRO A 40 14.71 6.88 -26.94
C PRO A 40 16.11 7.09 -27.53
N ASP A 41 16.21 8.01 -28.48
CA ASP A 41 17.50 8.44 -29.01
C ASP A 41 18.13 9.45 -28.03
N GLY A 42 18.97 8.96 -27.13
CA GLY A 42 19.75 9.78 -26.18
C GLY A 42 19.70 9.25 -24.73
N PRO A 43 20.21 10.05 -23.77
CA PRO A 43 20.20 9.68 -22.35
C PRO A 43 18.79 9.38 -21.88
N CYS A 44 18.60 8.22 -21.26
CA CYS A 44 17.30 7.80 -20.74
C CYS A 44 17.45 6.88 -19.53
N ILE A 45 16.36 6.70 -18.80
CA ILE A 45 16.23 5.71 -17.73
C ILE A 45 15.13 4.73 -18.12
N VAL A 46 15.46 3.44 -18.11
CA VAL A 46 14.48 2.37 -18.32
C VAL A 46 14.09 1.78 -16.97
N VAL A 47 12.80 1.82 -16.66
CA VAL A 47 12.20 1.22 -15.46
C VAL A 47 11.60 -0.12 -15.84
N THR A 48 12.16 -1.21 -15.32
CA THR A 48 11.66 -2.57 -15.57
C THR A 48 11.12 -3.17 -14.27
N PRO A 49 9.79 -3.26 -14.09
CA PRO A 49 9.20 -4.00 -12.98
C PRO A 49 9.70 -5.45 -13.00
N LEU A 50 10.09 -5.97 -11.83
CA LEU A 50 10.64 -7.31 -11.70
C LEU A 50 9.68 -8.28 -11.03
N ARG A 51 9.25 -7.96 -9.79
CA ARG A 51 8.42 -8.87 -8.99
C ARG A 51 7.69 -8.14 -7.86
N GLN A 52 6.69 -8.84 -7.32
CA GLN A 52 5.94 -8.46 -6.14
C GLN A 52 5.97 -9.61 -5.13
N ASP A 53 6.73 -9.44 -4.05
CA ASP A 53 6.90 -10.45 -3.02
C ASP A 53 6.13 -10.06 -1.77
N PRO A 54 5.37 -10.97 -1.16
CA PRO A 54 4.63 -10.61 0.04
C PRO A 54 5.52 -10.49 1.28
N LEU A 55 5.32 -9.41 2.05
CA LEU A 55 6.04 -9.16 3.30
C LEU A 55 5.24 -9.59 4.54
N ALA A 56 3.92 -9.68 4.41
CA ALA A 56 3.03 -10.02 5.52
C ALA A 56 1.89 -10.95 5.10
N THR A 57 1.20 -11.51 6.09
CA THR A 57 -0.11 -12.14 5.93
C THR A 57 -1.19 -11.07 5.75
N ASN A 58 -2.33 -11.49 5.21
CA ASN A 58 -3.43 -10.60 4.93
C ASN A 58 -4.08 -10.10 6.23
N VAL A 59 -4.47 -8.82 6.25
CA VAL A 59 -5.31 -8.22 7.28
C VAL A 59 -6.68 -7.94 6.67
N SER A 60 -7.75 -8.38 7.31
CA SER A 60 -9.12 -8.12 6.88
C SER A 60 -9.77 -7.07 7.77
N THR A 61 -10.38 -6.06 7.15
CA THR A 61 -11.23 -5.07 7.80
C THR A 61 -12.66 -5.27 7.30
N TYR A 62 -13.63 -5.19 8.19
CA TYR A 62 -15.04 -5.42 7.89
C TYR A 62 -15.81 -4.14 8.14
N ASP A 63 -16.64 -3.75 7.18
CA ASP A 63 -17.59 -2.64 7.33
C ASP A 63 -19.01 -3.19 7.12
N PRO A 64 -19.74 -3.47 8.21
CA PRO A 64 -21.11 -3.97 8.14
C PRO A 64 -22.08 -2.96 7.52
N ASN A 65 -21.82 -1.65 7.64
CA ASN A 65 -22.71 -0.61 7.10
C ASN A 65 -22.57 -0.52 5.58
N ALA A 66 -21.34 -0.62 5.07
CA ALA A 66 -21.08 -0.65 3.64
C ALA A 66 -21.24 -2.05 3.02
N GLN A 67 -21.52 -3.09 3.84
CA GLN A 67 -21.55 -4.50 3.43
C GLN A 67 -20.27 -4.92 2.69
N THR A 68 -19.12 -4.48 3.20
CA THR A 68 -17.82 -4.78 2.58
C THR A 68 -16.84 -5.46 3.50
N ARG A 69 -15.96 -6.25 2.88
CA ARG A 69 -14.74 -6.77 3.49
C ARG A 69 -13.56 -6.29 2.66
N THR A 70 -12.65 -5.56 3.28
CA THR A 70 -11.39 -5.11 2.66
C THR A 70 -10.23 -5.95 3.16
N VAL A 71 -9.48 -6.53 2.23
CA VAL A 71 -8.29 -7.33 2.52
C VAL A 71 -7.06 -6.55 2.08
N ARG A 72 -6.15 -6.30 3.01
CA ARG A 72 -4.87 -5.62 2.76
C ARG A 72 -3.71 -6.58 2.96
N ARG A 73 -2.65 -6.42 2.18
CA ARG A 73 -1.39 -7.13 2.38
C ARG A 73 -0.20 -6.24 2.07
N SER A 74 0.76 -6.16 3.00
CA SER A 74 2.03 -5.51 2.74
C SER A 74 2.89 -6.36 1.80
N THR A 75 3.35 -5.73 0.73
CA THR A 75 4.04 -6.37 -0.40
C THR A 75 5.28 -5.56 -0.76
N GLU A 76 6.41 -6.23 -0.96
CA GLU A 76 7.60 -5.68 -1.58
C GLU A 76 7.37 -5.62 -3.09
N TRP A 77 7.47 -4.44 -3.67
CA TRP A 77 7.52 -4.24 -5.11
C TRP A 77 8.95 -3.88 -5.51
N ARG A 78 9.47 -4.53 -6.55
CA ARG A 78 10.84 -4.35 -7.01
C ARG A 78 10.89 -4.02 -8.49
N ALA A 79 11.74 -3.06 -8.84
CA ALA A 79 12.05 -2.72 -10.24
C ALA A 79 13.55 -2.54 -10.45
N GLN A 80 14.01 -2.90 -11.64
CA GLN A 80 15.34 -2.58 -12.12
C GLN A 80 15.30 -1.23 -12.83
N LEU A 81 16.25 -0.35 -12.50
CA LEU A 81 16.48 0.92 -13.18
C LEU A 81 17.78 0.81 -13.96
N ASP A 82 17.70 1.05 -15.26
CA ASP A 82 18.85 1.12 -16.15
C ASP A 82 19.00 2.55 -16.66
N CYS A 83 20.07 3.23 -16.23
CA CYS A 83 20.46 4.54 -16.73
C CYS A 83 21.37 4.38 -17.94
N TYR A 84 20.97 4.92 -19.08
CA TYR A 84 21.75 4.99 -20.33
C TYR A 84 22.22 6.42 -20.58
N GLY A 85 23.28 6.59 -21.38
CA GLY A 85 23.75 7.92 -21.79
C GLY A 85 24.89 8.50 -20.98
N ALA A 86 25.43 9.60 -21.52
CA ALA A 86 26.33 10.48 -20.79
C ALA A 86 25.67 10.93 -19.46
N GLY A 87 26.42 10.90 -18.37
CA GLY A 87 25.91 11.22 -17.03
C GLY A 87 25.12 10.10 -16.35
N SER A 88 25.11 8.87 -16.90
CA SER A 88 24.37 7.74 -16.31
C SER A 88 24.90 7.35 -14.93
N SER A 89 26.20 7.53 -14.67
CA SER A 89 26.82 7.26 -13.38
C SER A 89 26.34 8.24 -12.31
N GLU A 90 26.27 9.53 -12.65
CA GLU A 90 25.85 10.62 -11.79
C GLU A 90 24.35 10.51 -11.49
N ARG A 91 23.52 10.21 -12.51
CA ARG A 91 22.10 9.93 -12.32
C ARG A 91 21.89 8.75 -11.37
N ALA A 92 22.60 7.64 -11.59
CA ALA A 92 22.50 6.49 -10.71
C ALA A 92 22.94 6.82 -9.27
N ALA A 93 23.99 7.62 -9.09
CA ALA A 93 24.46 8.06 -7.78
C ALA A 93 23.42 8.94 -7.05
N VAL A 94 22.84 9.92 -7.75
CA VAL A 94 21.79 10.80 -7.20
C VAL A 94 20.56 9.99 -6.80
N ILE A 95 20.06 9.14 -7.69
CA ILE A 95 18.85 8.35 -7.43
C ILE A 95 19.08 7.40 -6.26
N THR A 96 20.17 6.62 -6.25
CA THR A 96 20.44 5.68 -5.16
C THR A 96 20.67 6.35 -3.81
N THR A 97 21.19 7.58 -3.79
CA THR A 97 21.36 8.38 -2.57
C THR A 97 20.03 8.89 -2.03
N LEU A 98 19.18 9.47 -2.90
CA LEU A 98 17.94 10.11 -2.47
C LEU A 98 16.77 9.15 -2.26
N PHE A 99 16.84 7.94 -2.82
CA PHE A 99 15.69 7.03 -2.80
C PHE A 99 15.21 6.63 -1.39
N ARG A 100 16.11 6.60 -0.40
CA ARG A 100 15.73 6.35 1.01
C ARG A 100 15.76 7.61 1.88
N ASP A 101 15.98 8.77 1.28
CA ASP A 101 15.94 10.02 2.00
C ASP A 101 14.50 10.44 2.32
N ILE A 102 14.33 11.32 3.32
CA ILE A 102 13.03 11.89 3.65
C ILE A 102 12.34 12.50 2.42
N TYR A 103 13.13 13.08 1.49
CA TYR A 103 12.66 13.61 0.22
C TYR A 103 11.81 12.61 -0.58
N ALA A 104 12.29 11.37 -0.73
CA ALA A 104 11.55 10.34 -1.47
C ALA A 104 10.33 9.85 -0.69
N CYS A 105 10.45 9.70 0.63
CA CYS A 105 9.35 9.28 1.50
C CYS A 105 8.16 10.26 1.44
N GLU A 106 8.44 11.56 1.52
CA GLU A 106 7.43 12.63 1.40
C GLU A 106 6.83 12.67 -0.01
N PHE A 107 7.67 12.59 -1.06
CA PHE A 107 7.19 12.56 -2.44
C PHE A 107 6.19 11.43 -2.67
N PHE A 108 6.51 10.20 -2.26
CA PHE A 108 5.60 9.06 -2.47
C PHE A 108 4.36 9.10 -1.56
N ALA A 109 4.47 9.64 -0.34
CA ALA A 109 3.31 9.83 0.54
C ALA A 109 2.26 10.77 -0.08
N ASP A 110 2.72 11.83 -0.75
CA ASP A 110 1.86 12.80 -1.42
C ASP A 110 1.32 12.29 -2.77
N GLN A 111 2.12 11.53 -3.53
CA GLN A 111 1.73 11.06 -4.86
C GLN A 111 0.80 9.85 -4.84
N LEU A 112 1.06 8.86 -3.97
CA LEU A 112 0.33 7.60 -3.98
C LEU A 112 0.30 6.97 -2.59
N THR A 113 -0.83 7.16 -1.90
CA THR A 113 -1.04 6.61 -0.56
C THR A 113 -0.86 5.10 -0.52
N GLY A 114 -0.13 4.61 0.49
CA GLY A 114 0.15 3.18 0.65
C GLY A 114 1.39 2.70 -0.09
N VAL A 115 2.18 3.60 -0.68
CA VAL A 115 3.48 3.32 -1.29
C VAL A 115 4.58 4.07 -0.55
N GLN A 116 5.68 3.38 -0.24
CA GLN A 116 6.87 3.97 0.39
C GLN A 116 8.14 3.32 -0.16
N PRO A 117 9.23 4.09 -0.35
CA PRO A 117 10.51 3.52 -0.72
C PRO A 117 11.13 2.76 0.47
N LEU A 118 11.80 1.63 0.20
CA LEU A 118 12.56 0.89 1.20
C LEU A 118 14.07 1.08 0.99
N TYR A 119 14.58 0.70 -0.19
CA TYR A 119 15.99 0.86 -0.50
C TYR A 119 16.28 0.75 -2.00
N ALA A 120 17.44 1.29 -2.40
CA ALA A 120 18.07 0.98 -3.67
C ALA A 120 19.30 0.11 -3.44
N THR A 121 19.60 -0.80 -4.36
CA THR A 121 20.86 -1.55 -4.37
C THR A 121 22.00 -0.66 -4.83
N ALA A 122 23.24 -1.08 -4.59
CA ALA A 122 24.40 -0.39 -5.15
C ALA A 122 24.32 -0.36 -6.68
N ALA A 123 24.57 0.81 -7.26
CA ALA A 123 24.66 0.97 -8.70
C ALA A 123 25.93 0.32 -9.23
N ARG A 124 25.78 -0.45 -10.31
CA ARG A 124 26.89 -1.14 -10.97
C ARG A 124 26.92 -0.79 -12.45
N GLN A 125 28.13 -0.61 -12.98
CA GLN A 125 28.31 -0.44 -14.41
C GLN A 125 28.08 -1.79 -15.10
N GLY A 126 27.15 -1.83 -16.05
CA GLY A 126 26.91 -2.99 -16.89
C GLY A 126 27.98 -3.11 -17.99
N PRO A 127 28.27 -4.31 -18.48
CA PRO A 127 29.23 -4.49 -19.57
C PRO A 127 28.75 -3.77 -20.83
N ILE A 128 29.69 -3.10 -21.51
CA ILE A 128 29.50 -2.50 -22.82
C ILE A 128 29.38 -3.63 -23.84
N VAL A 129 28.18 -3.89 -24.38
CA VAL A 129 27.99 -4.94 -25.40
C VAL A 129 27.15 -4.44 -26.57
N GLY A 130 27.80 -4.23 -27.73
CA GLY A 130 27.25 -4.64 -29.04
C GLY A 130 27.14 -3.63 -30.20
N GLY A 131 28.10 -3.69 -31.14
CA GLY A 131 27.89 -4.03 -32.57
C GLY A 131 27.27 -3.06 -33.58
N SER A 132 26.16 -2.36 -33.28
CA SER A 132 25.45 -1.55 -34.29
C SER A 132 24.60 -0.39 -33.77
N LYS A 133 24.51 -0.20 -32.44
CA LYS A 133 24.17 1.07 -31.81
C LYS A 133 25.28 1.41 -30.82
N GLN A 134 25.79 2.62 -30.96
CA GLN A 134 27.07 3.03 -30.38
C GLN A 134 27.05 3.11 -28.86
N TYR A 135 28.25 2.91 -28.31
CA TYR A 135 28.71 3.13 -26.94
C TYR A 135 27.83 4.07 -26.10
N GLU A 136 27.13 3.50 -25.12
CA GLU A 136 26.46 4.28 -24.09
C GLU A 136 26.78 3.69 -22.72
N ASP A 137 27.23 4.53 -21.79
CA ASP A 137 27.44 4.13 -20.41
C ASP A 137 26.12 3.66 -19.81
N ARG A 138 26.11 2.41 -19.34
CA ARG A 138 24.95 1.82 -18.66
C ARG A 138 25.27 1.60 -17.18
N TRP A 139 24.50 2.26 -16.33
CA TRP A 139 24.49 2.03 -14.89
C TRP A 139 23.16 1.40 -14.49
N THR A 140 23.24 0.28 -13.78
CA THR A 140 22.06 -0.51 -13.40
C THR A 140 22.00 -0.70 -11.89
N PHE A 141 20.80 -0.64 -11.34
CA PHE A 141 20.50 -0.94 -9.94
C PHE A 141 19.04 -1.36 -9.81
N GLU A 142 18.70 -1.92 -8.65
CA GLU A 142 17.32 -2.24 -8.31
C GLU A 142 16.83 -1.28 -7.22
N ILE A 143 15.56 -0.91 -7.31
CA ILE A 143 14.85 -0.24 -6.23
C ILE A 143 13.81 -1.18 -5.65
N VAL A 144 13.55 -0.97 -4.38
CA VAL A 144 12.65 -1.78 -3.58
C VAL A 144 11.73 -0.85 -2.82
N MET A 145 10.43 -1.08 -2.99
CA MET A 145 9.37 -0.28 -2.38
C MET A 145 8.44 -1.20 -1.60
N GLN A 146 7.83 -0.68 -0.55
CA GLN A 146 6.69 -1.30 0.09
C GLN A 146 5.41 -0.73 -0.52
N ILE A 147 4.51 -1.62 -0.90
CA ILE A 147 3.15 -1.28 -1.34
C ILE A 147 2.13 -2.00 -0.45
N ASN A 148 1.01 -1.33 -0.17
CA ASN A 148 -0.07 -1.86 0.65
C ASN A 148 -1.39 -1.91 -0.14
N PRO A 149 -1.49 -2.74 -1.21
CA PRO A 149 -2.71 -2.86 -1.99
C PRO A 149 -3.84 -3.41 -1.13
N GLU A 150 -5.04 -2.90 -1.40
CA GLU A 150 -6.29 -3.32 -0.79
C GLU A 150 -7.22 -3.91 -1.84
N VAL A 151 -7.92 -4.98 -1.48
CA VAL A 151 -8.94 -5.59 -2.30
C VAL A 151 -10.25 -5.58 -1.53
N THR A 152 -11.27 -4.93 -2.09
CA THR A 152 -12.58 -4.80 -1.45
C THR A 152 -13.59 -5.75 -2.09
N LEU A 153 -14.27 -6.52 -1.25
CA LEU A 153 -15.29 -7.49 -1.61
C LEU A 153 -16.62 -7.08 -1.00
N GLN A 154 -17.72 -7.34 -1.72
CA GLN A 154 -19.06 -7.28 -1.14
C GLN A 154 -19.27 -8.52 -0.26
N GLN A 155 -19.82 -8.34 0.94
CA GLN A 155 -20.06 -9.42 1.89
C GLN A 155 -21.32 -9.11 2.71
N ASP A 156 -22.18 -10.11 2.86
CA ASP A 156 -23.34 -10.03 3.75
C ASP A 156 -22.91 -10.17 5.23
N PHE A 157 -23.61 -9.45 6.09
CA PHE A 157 -23.41 -9.48 7.54
C PHE A 157 -24.73 -9.77 8.25
N ALA A 158 -24.68 -10.55 9.33
CA ALA A 158 -25.79 -10.64 10.26
C ALA A 158 -25.75 -9.41 11.18
N VAL A 159 -26.67 -8.48 10.97
CA VAL A 159 -26.73 -7.21 11.73
C VAL A 159 -27.72 -7.28 12.89
N GLU A 160 -28.69 -8.19 12.82
CA GLU A 160 -29.74 -8.36 13.82
C GLU A 160 -29.92 -9.85 14.15
N LEU A 161 -30.02 -10.16 15.45
CA LEU A 161 -30.32 -11.50 15.96
C LEU A 161 -31.65 -11.43 16.71
N GLU A 162 -32.70 -11.97 16.10
CA GLU A 162 -33.97 -12.18 16.79
C GLU A 162 -33.91 -13.47 17.60
N ILE A 163 -33.85 -13.35 18.94
CA ILE A 163 -33.98 -14.49 19.84
C ILE A 163 -35.47 -14.68 20.16
N GLY A 164 -36.12 -15.60 19.46
CA GLY A 164 -37.42 -16.12 19.88
C GLY A 164 -37.24 -17.07 21.07
N THR A 165 -37.62 -16.66 22.28
CA THR A 165 -37.77 -17.61 23.40
C THR A 165 -38.88 -18.60 23.07
N ALA A 166 -38.53 -19.87 22.88
CA ALA A 166 -39.50 -20.95 22.84
C ALA A 166 -40.11 -21.12 24.24
N GLY A 167 -41.29 -20.52 24.46
CA GLY A 167 -42.20 -20.92 25.54
C GLY A 167 -41.97 -20.30 26.91
N ASN A 168 -41.92 -18.97 27.01
CA ASN A 168 -42.61 -18.18 28.05
C ASN A 168 -42.16 -16.72 27.92
N PRO A 169 -43.08 -15.74 27.82
CA PRO A 169 -42.69 -14.35 27.99
C PRO A 169 -42.25 -14.15 29.45
N VAL A 170 -40.94 -13.98 29.67
CA VAL A 170 -40.45 -13.41 30.92
C VAL A 170 -40.58 -11.91 30.77
N THR A 171 -41.69 -11.35 31.24
CA THR A 171 -41.87 -9.91 31.34
C THR A 171 -40.96 -9.41 32.46
N ALA A 172 -39.79 -8.89 32.11
CA ALA A 172 -38.98 -8.13 33.04
C ALA A 172 -39.65 -6.76 33.23
N GLU A 173 -40.48 -6.63 34.27
CA GLU A 173 -40.87 -5.31 34.74
C GLU A 173 -39.64 -4.65 35.37
N THR A 174 -39.14 -3.59 34.74
CA THR A 174 -38.25 -2.65 35.41
C THR A 174 -39.05 -2.01 36.54
N THR A 175 -39.00 -2.60 37.74
CA THR A 175 -39.42 -1.89 38.95
C THR A 175 -38.55 -0.64 39.00
N THR A 176 -39.18 0.52 38.86
CA THR A 176 -38.53 1.82 39.04
C THR A 176 -37.66 1.75 40.29
N VAL A 177 -36.44 2.31 40.21
CA VAL A 177 -35.55 2.41 41.36
C VAL A 177 -36.36 3.03 42.50
N GLN A 178 -36.68 2.23 43.52
CA GLN A 178 -37.31 2.75 44.72
C GLN A 178 -36.37 3.82 45.27
N ALA A 179 -36.86 5.06 45.35
CA ALA A 179 -36.13 6.11 46.03
C ALA A 179 -35.75 5.59 47.42
N TRP A 180 -34.49 5.77 47.79
CA TRP A 180 -33.94 5.33 49.06
C TRP A 180 -34.67 6.04 50.20
N ASN A 181 -35.73 5.42 50.74
CA ASN A 181 -36.47 5.93 51.89
C ASN A 181 -35.71 5.51 53.14
N GLY A 182 -35.03 6.48 53.75
CA GLY A 182 -34.08 6.28 54.84
C GLY A 182 -34.62 5.53 56.06
N LEU A 183 -33.65 5.02 56.83
CA LEU A 183 -33.73 4.42 58.17
C LEU A 183 -34.91 3.47 58.43
N ILE A 184 -34.60 2.18 58.41
CA ILE A 184 -35.37 1.18 59.16
C ILE A 184 -35.18 1.48 60.65
N ASP A 185 -36.23 2.00 61.28
CA ASP A 185 -36.32 2.18 62.72
C ASP A 185 -36.33 0.78 63.38
N VAL A 186 -35.25 0.43 64.05
CA VAL A 186 -34.97 -0.93 64.57
C VAL A 186 -35.79 -1.31 65.82
N ASP A 187 -36.68 -0.43 66.28
CA ASP A 187 -37.41 -0.61 67.55
C ASP A 187 -38.82 -1.23 67.43
N LYS A 188 -39.25 -1.69 66.24
CA LYS A 188 -40.57 -2.35 66.07
C LYS A 188 -40.57 -3.87 66.16
N PHE A 189 -39.45 -4.52 66.48
CA PHE A 189 -39.37 -5.99 66.59
C PHE A 189 -39.41 -6.53 68.03
N LEU A 190 -39.83 -5.75 69.02
CA LEU A 190 -40.07 -6.24 70.39
C LEU A 190 -41.43 -5.78 70.92
N ARG A 191 -42.49 -6.53 70.60
CA ARG A 191 -43.61 -6.87 71.50
C ARG A 191 -44.67 -7.73 70.78
N GLN A 192 -45.02 -8.83 71.47
CA GLN A 192 -46.03 -9.87 71.22
C GLN A 192 -45.59 -11.04 70.35
#